data_AF-A0A1M4XXE0-F1
#
_entry.id   AF-A0A1M4XXE0-F1
#
_cell.length_a   1.000
_cell.length_b   1.000
_cell.length_c   1.000
_cell.angle_alpha   90.00
_cell.angle_beta   90.00
_cell.angle_gamma   90.00
#
_symmetry.space_group_name_H-M   'P 1'
#
loop_
_entity.id
_entity.type
_entity.pdbx_description
1 polymer ?
#
loop_
_entity_poly.entity_id
_entity_poly.type
_entity_poly.pdbx_seq_one_letter_code
_entity_poly.pdbx_strand_id
1 'polypeptide(L)'
;MAKQTGYVKATGTVDGDTNFYYDQLWGYLVRMLPGVDSKRYWKDPAFEGSRRSAERFGTGNIMSSIIYRFVPTKRRYRHLFKLVRTIAIVCLKQGMEKGDVFTALYTFLSEQERISLTREQFTLLVSSFEKELEARLKEPKKEKVKKMKNKLLVKVTAPLTAEDTEYLELYMEDYDWKIRFEGDFAPDYQVPMFLLKHTA
;
A
#
# COMPACT_ATOMS: atom_id res chain seq x y z
N MET A 1 -21.05 -8.96 17.88
CA MET A 1 -20.70 -8.13 16.70
C MET A 1 -21.93 -7.34 16.29
N ALA A 2 -21.76 -6.09 15.86
CA ALA A 2 -22.87 -5.27 15.42
C ALA A 2 -23.44 -5.82 14.10
N LYS A 3 -24.74 -6.13 14.08
CA LYS A 3 -25.46 -6.62 12.91
C LYS A 3 -26.04 -5.43 12.15
N GLN A 4 -26.04 -5.48 10.83
CA GLN A 4 -26.76 -4.50 10.02
C GLN A 4 -28.27 -4.79 10.11
N THR A 5 -29.08 -3.79 10.44
CA THR A 5 -30.55 -3.87 10.47
C THR A 5 -31.16 -3.38 9.14
N GLY A 6 -32.47 -3.56 8.92
CA GLY A 6 -33.16 -3.08 7.71
C GLY A 6 -32.96 -3.92 6.43
N TYR A 7 -33.51 -3.43 5.32
CA TYR A 7 -33.49 -4.10 4.00
C TYR A 7 -32.35 -3.64 3.08
N VAL A 8 -31.63 -2.60 3.50
CA VAL A 8 -30.45 -2.07 2.83
C VAL A 8 -29.22 -2.66 3.52
N LYS A 9 -28.44 -3.46 2.79
CA LYS A 9 -27.22 -4.12 3.30
C LYS A 9 -26.01 -3.63 2.55
N ALA A 10 -24.98 -3.21 3.28
CA ALA A 10 -23.73 -2.72 2.70
C ALA A 10 -22.63 -3.77 2.81
N THR A 11 -21.72 -3.77 1.85
CA THR A 11 -20.42 -4.43 1.92
C THR A 11 -19.34 -3.51 1.35
N GLY A 12 -18.26 -3.32 2.10
CA GLY A 12 -17.22 -2.34 1.76
C GLY A 12 -16.59 -1.71 2.99
N THR A 13 -15.73 -0.72 2.78
CA THR A 13 -15.15 0.09 3.86
C THR A 13 -15.46 1.55 3.60
N VAL A 14 -16.00 2.23 4.60
CA VAL A 14 -16.26 3.67 4.60
C VAL A 14 -15.36 4.33 5.64
N ASP A 15 -15.04 5.60 5.43
CA ASP A 15 -14.23 6.43 6.34
C ASP A 15 -12.87 5.88 6.75
N GLY A 16 -12.40 4.85 6.03
CA GLY A 16 -11.10 4.22 6.21
C GLY A 16 -11.00 3.25 7.38
N ASP A 17 -11.98 3.23 8.28
CA ASP A 17 -11.98 2.40 9.48
C ASP A 17 -13.30 1.67 9.77
N THR A 18 -14.40 1.98 9.09
CA THR A 18 -15.66 1.25 9.28
C THR A 18 -15.87 0.25 8.15
N ASN A 19 -15.89 -1.03 8.47
CA ASN A 19 -16.00 -2.11 7.49
C ASN A 19 -17.31 -2.89 7.63
N PHE A 20 -18.08 -2.89 6.54
CA PHE A 20 -19.28 -3.68 6.35
C PHE A 20 -18.94 -4.95 5.57
N TYR A 21 -19.36 -6.11 6.06
CA TYR A 21 -19.05 -7.39 5.44
C TYR A 21 -20.15 -8.43 5.70
N TYR A 22 -20.14 -9.49 4.89
CA TYR A 22 -21.02 -10.64 5.05
C TYR A 22 -20.25 -11.81 5.65
N ASP A 23 -20.83 -12.44 6.66
CA ASP A 23 -20.37 -13.67 7.27
C ASP A 23 -21.41 -14.78 7.07
N GLN A 24 -20.98 -15.99 6.76
CA GLN A 24 -21.90 -17.10 6.45
C GLN A 24 -22.73 -17.55 7.66
N LEU A 25 -22.20 -17.41 8.88
CA LEU A 25 -22.85 -17.85 10.11
C LEU A 25 -23.71 -16.73 10.72
N TRP A 26 -23.26 -15.48 10.59
CA TRP A 26 -23.85 -14.34 11.29
C TRP A 26 -24.54 -13.31 10.39
N GLY A 27 -24.46 -13.47 9.07
CA GLY A 27 -25.06 -12.58 8.07
C GLY A 27 -24.30 -11.28 7.87
N TYR A 28 -25.04 -10.18 7.61
CA TYR A 28 -24.45 -8.85 7.38
C TYR A 28 -24.04 -8.18 8.68
N LEU A 29 -22.74 -7.90 8.80
CA LEU A 29 -22.10 -7.35 9.99
C LEU A 29 -21.40 -6.02 9.68
N VAL A 30 -21.11 -5.27 10.75
CA VAL A 30 -20.24 -4.10 10.72
C VAL A 30 -19.21 -4.17 11.84
N ARG A 31 -17.99 -3.72 11.56
CA ARG A 31 -16.93 -3.58 12.56
C ARG A 31 -16.06 -2.36 12.26
N MET A 32 -15.46 -1.81 13.31
CA MET A 32 -14.27 -0.98 13.13
C MET A 32 -13.10 -1.89 12.73
N LEU A 33 -12.35 -1.51 11.70
CA LEU A 33 -11.13 -2.17 11.28
C LEU A 33 -10.12 -2.03 12.41
N PRO A 34 -9.63 -3.15 12.96
CA PRO A 34 -8.50 -3.09 13.87
C PRO A 34 -7.29 -2.60 13.06
N GLY A 35 -6.68 -1.49 13.50
CA GLY A 35 -5.59 -0.87 12.76
C GLY A 35 -4.79 0.08 13.63
N VAL A 36 -3.51 0.20 13.32
CA VAL A 36 -2.64 1.25 13.86
C VAL A 36 -2.72 2.41 12.88
N ASP A 37 -3.24 3.55 13.34
CA ASP A 37 -3.25 4.74 12.51
C ASP A 37 -1.82 5.27 12.30
N SER A 38 -1.63 6.09 11.26
CA SER A 38 -0.30 6.65 10.95
C SER A 38 0.27 7.42 12.14
N LYS A 39 -0.59 8.16 12.88
CA LYS A 39 -0.17 8.95 14.03
C LYS A 39 0.44 8.06 15.12
N ARG A 40 -0.21 6.94 15.44
CA ARG A 40 0.30 5.97 16.40
C ARG A 40 1.59 5.33 15.91
N TYR A 41 1.68 4.91 14.64
CA TYR A 41 2.91 4.32 14.10
C TYR A 41 4.14 5.22 14.29
N TRP A 42 3.99 6.54 14.16
CA TRP A 42 5.11 7.48 14.30
C TRP A 42 5.45 7.83 15.75
N LYS A 43 4.46 7.82 16.66
CA LYS A 43 4.65 8.28 18.05
C LYS A 43 4.90 7.14 19.04
N ASP A 44 4.33 5.97 18.80
CA ASP A 44 4.34 4.87 19.77
C ASP A 44 5.73 4.17 19.77
N PRO A 45 6.40 4.03 20.95
CA PRO A 45 7.69 3.35 21.08
C PRO A 45 7.67 1.89 20.62
N ALA A 46 6.53 1.20 20.68
CA ALA A 46 6.41 -0.19 20.26
C ALA A 46 6.79 -0.40 18.77
N PHE A 47 6.68 0.65 17.94
CA PHE A 47 7.03 0.60 16.51
C PHE A 47 8.45 1.09 16.20
N GLU A 48 9.28 1.38 17.21
CA GLU A 48 10.64 1.88 16.96
C GLU A 48 11.49 0.91 16.13
N GLY A 49 11.41 -0.39 16.45
CA GLY A 49 12.10 -1.42 15.67
C GLY A 49 11.64 -1.46 14.21
N SER A 50 10.34 -1.28 13.97
CA SER A 50 9.77 -1.22 12.62
C SER A 50 10.27 0.01 11.86
N ARG A 51 10.32 1.19 12.50
CA ARG A 51 10.84 2.42 11.90
C ARG A 51 12.31 2.28 11.49
N ARG A 52 13.16 1.80 12.41
CA ARG A 52 14.58 1.53 12.14
C ARG A 52 14.76 0.52 10.99
N SER A 53 13.94 -0.52 10.94
CA SER A 53 13.99 -1.51 9.85
C SER A 53 13.55 -0.90 8.52
N ALA A 54 12.50 -0.08 8.49
CA ALA A 54 12.00 0.59 7.30
C ALA A 54 13.04 1.58 6.74
N GLU A 55 13.75 2.29 7.61
CA GLU A 55 14.84 3.19 7.24
C GLU A 55 15.99 2.44 6.56
N ARG A 56 16.47 1.34 7.17
CA ARG A 56 17.50 0.47 6.56
C ARG A 56 17.04 -0.10 5.24
N PHE A 57 15.77 -0.49 5.13
CA PHE A 57 15.20 -1.00 3.89
C PHE A 57 15.20 0.07 2.79
N GLY A 58 14.76 1.29 3.10
CA GLY A 58 14.78 2.41 2.16
C GLY A 58 16.21 2.72 1.69
N THR A 59 17.12 2.90 2.64
CA THR A 59 18.54 3.18 2.37
C THR A 59 19.19 2.07 1.54
N GLY A 60 19.07 0.82 1.98
CA GLY A 60 19.67 -0.33 1.30
C GLY A 60 19.13 -0.54 -0.12
N ASN A 61 17.85 -0.22 -0.36
CA ASN A 61 17.27 -0.28 -1.70
C ASN A 61 17.87 0.78 -2.64
N ILE A 62 18.07 2.01 -2.15
CA ILE A 62 18.73 3.07 -2.92
C ILE A 62 20.17 2.70 -3.24
N MET A 63 20.96 2.29 -2.23
CA MET A 63 22.35 1.87 -2.43
C MET A 63 22.48 0.73 -3.44
N SER A 64 21.58 -0.25 -3.35
CA SER A 64 21.53 -1.35 -4.31
C SER A 64 21.22 -0.86 -5.71
N SER A 65 20.26 0.05 -5.88
CA SER A 65 19.95 0.65 -7.18
C SER A 65 21.14 1.41 -7.78
N ILE A 66 21.87 2.17 -6.96
CA ILE A 66 23.03 2.96 -7.36
C ILE A 66 24.13 2.07 -7.94
N ILE A 67 24.48 0.96 -7.28
CA ILE A 67 25.53 0.09 -7.81
C ILE A 67 25.03 -0.83 -8.94
N TYR A 68 23.76 -1.24 -8.88
CA TYR A 68 23.18 -2.19 -9.84
C TYR A 68 23.07 -1.62 -11.27
N ARG A 69 23.11 -0.29 -11.45
CA ARG A 69 23.16 0.32 -12.79
C ARG A 69 24.40 -0.09 -13.59
N PHE A 70 25.48 -0.45 -12.91
CA PHE A 70 26.73 -0.94 -13.50
C PHE A 70 26.75 -2.45 -13.75
N VAL A 71 25.66 -3.15 -13.49
CA VAL A 71 25.49 -4.57 -13.87
C VAL A 71 24.94 -4.61 -15.30
N PRO A 72 25.68 -5.13 -16.29
CA PRO A 72 25.21 -5.25 -17.66
C PRO A 72 23.93 -6.10 -17.72
N THR A 73 22.98 -5.72 -18.57
CA THR A 73 21.69 -6.41 -18.70
C THR A 73 21.82 -7.91 -18.95
N LYS A 74 22.76 -8.31 -19.81
CA LYS A 74 23.09 -9.73 -20.09
C LYS A 74 23.60 -10.51 -18.88
N ARG A 75 24.13 -9.82 -17.87
CA ARG A 75 24.66 -10.43 -16.65
C ARG A 75 23.64 -10.43 -15.50
N ARG A 76 22.48 -9.78 -15.65
CA ARG A 76 21.40 -9.77 -14.66
C ARG A 76 20.62 -11.08 -14.68
N TYR A 77 20.21 -11.53 -13.51
CA TYR A 77 19.24 -12.61 -13.35
C TYR A 77 18.19 -12.25 -12.31
N ARG A 78 17.07 -13.00 -12.31
CA ARG A 78 15.85 -12.70 -11.54
C ARG A 78 16.10 -12.35 -10.07
N HIS A 79 17.09 -12.97 -9.43
CA HIS A 79 17.32 -12.84 -7.99
C HIS A 79 18.52 -11.96 -7.61
N LEU A 80 19.32 -11.49 -8.59
CA LEU A 80 20.56 -10.76 -8.29
C LEU A 80 20.30 -9.49 -7.48
N PHE A 81 19.34 -8.66 -7.92
CA PHE A 81 19.00 -7.43 -7.19
C PHE A 81 18.49 -7.71 -5.76
N LYS A 82 17.76 -8.82 -5.56
CA LYS A 82 17.31 -9.23 -4.23
C LYS A 82 18.52 -9.53 -3.33
N LEU A 83 19.53 -10.21 -3.83
CA LEU A 83 20.75 -10.52 -3.07
C LEU A 83 21.55 -9.26 -2.72
N VAL A 84 21.81 -8.40 -3.70
CA VAL A 84 22.48 -7.10 -3.51
C VAL A 84 21.77 -6.29 -2.42
N ARG A 85 20.43 -6.20 -2.48
CA ARG A 85 19.62 -5.52 -1.47
C ARG A 85 19.70 -6.17 -0.09
N THR A 86 19.69 -7.49 -0.01
CA THR A 86 19.84 -8.20 1.26
C THR A 86 21.18 -7.88 1.90
N ILE A 87 22.28 -7.93 1.13
CA ILE A 87 23.63 -7.59 1.63
C ILE A 87 23.63 -6.16 2.18
N ALA A 88 23.12 -5.18 1.41
CA ALA A 88 23.07 -3.79 1.85
C ALA A 88 22.32 -3.63 3.19
N ILE A 89 21.15 -4.27 3.34
CA ILE A 89 20.34 -4.21 4.56
C ILE A 89 21.06 -4.86 5.75
N VAL A 90 21.77 -5.97 5.54
CA VAL A 90 22.51 -6.67 6.58
C VAL A 90 23.71 -5.83 7.05
N CYS A 91 24.50 -5.29 6.12
CA CYS A 91 25.62 -4.39 6.43
C CYS A 91 25.14 -3.15 7.21
N LEU A 92 24.04 -2.52 6.77
CA LEU A 92 23.43 -1.40 7.48
C LEU A 92 22.91 -1.79 8.87
N LYS A 93 22.40 -3.00 9.04
CA LYS A 93 21.97 -3.52 10.36
C LYS A 93 23.15 -3.72 11.31
N GLN A 94 24.33 -4.05 10.77
CA GLN A 94 25.58 -4.20 11.53
C GLN A 94 26.25 -2.86 11.86
N GLY A 95 25.70 -1.72 11.38
CA GLY A 95 26.27 -0.40 11.63
C GLY A 95 27.45 -0.06 10.74
N MET A 96 27.62 -0.73 9.60
CA MET A 96 28.67 -0.39 8.65
C MET A 96 28.44 0.99 8.03
N GLU A 97 29.53 1.71 7.79
CA GLU A 97 29.53 2.98 7.08
C GLU A 97 29.10 2.81 5.62
N LYS A 98 28.58 3.88 5.00
CA LYS A 98 27.97 3.79 3.66
C LYS A 98 28.98 3.36 2.60
N GLY A 99 30.21 3.88 2.65
CA GLY A 99 31.30 3.48 1.76
C GLY A 99 31.68 2.00 1.89
N ASP A 100 31.69 1.47 3.10
CA ASP A 100 31.97 0.05 3.36
C ASP A 100 30.85 -0.85 2.83
N VAL A 101 29.59 -0.41 2.98
CA VAL A 101 28.45 -1.11 2.37
C VAL A 101 28.61 -1.16 0.85
N PHE A 102 28.93 -0.03 0.19
CA PHE A 102 29.16 -0.03 -1.26
C PHE A 102 30.31 -0.97 -1.65
N THR A 103 31.36 -1.03 -0.84
CA THR A 103 32.51 -1.91 -1.06
C THR A 103 32.09 -3.38 -0.96
N ALA A 104 31.28 -3.75 0.04
CA ALA A 104 30.73 -5.10 0.17
C ALA A 104 29.85 -5.49 -1.04
N LEU A 105 29.01 -4.55 -1.51
CA LEU A 105 28.19 -4.78 -2.71
C LEU A 105 29.05 -4.94 -3.98
N TYR A 106 30.10 -4.12 -4.12
CA TYR A 106 31.04 -4.22 -5.23
C TYR A 106 31.76 -5.55 -5.22
N THR A 107 32.33 -5.96 -4.09
CA THR A 107 33.04 -7.23 -3.92
C THR A 107 32.15 -8.40 -4.34
N PHE A 108 30.92 -8.47 -3.80
CA PHE A 108 29.96 -9.51 -4.18
C PHE A 108 29.67 -9.54 -5.69
N LEU A 109 29.46 -8.39 -6.32
CA LEU A 109 29.18 -8.32 -7.75
C LEU A 109 30.41 -8.61 -8.61
N SER A 110 31.61 -8.29 -8.13
CA SER A 110 32.88 -8.53 -8.80
C SER A 110 33.25 -10.01 -8.75
N GLU A 111 33.12 -10.66 -7.60
CA GLU A 111 33.36 -12.10 -7.42
C GLU A 111 32.45 -12.96 -8.32
N GLN A 112 31.22 -12.51 -8.56
CA GLN A 112 30.31 -13.17 -9.49
C GLN A 112 30.49 -12.74 -10.96
N GLU A 113 31.50 -11.91 -11.25
CA GLU A 113 31.80 -11.34 -12.57
C GLU A 113 30.62 -10.56 -13.18
N ARG A 114 29.75 -9.99 -12.36
CA ARG A 114 28.48 -9.37 -12.80
C ARG A 114 28.57 -7.87 -13.06
N ILE A 115 29.56 -7.18 -12.51
CA ILE A 115 29.68 -5.72 -12.66
C ILE A 115 30.67 -5.36 -13.78
N SER A 116 30.46 -4.22 -14.43
CA SER A 116 31.37 -3.69 -15.45
C SER A 116 32.46 -2.76 -14.89
N LEU A 117 32.39 -2.38 -13.62
CA LEU A 117 33.34 -1.48 -12.98
C LEU A 117 34.63 -2.21 -12.59
N THR A 118 35.77 -1.63 -12.96
CA THR A 118 37.06 -2.04 -12.39
C THR A 118 37.20 -1.54 -10.95
N ARG A 119 38.16 -2.10 -10.20
CA ARG A 119 38.40 -1.71 -8.81
C ARG A 119 38.81 -0.23 -8.68
N GLU A 120 39.62 0.24 -9.62
CA GLU A 120 40.07 1.63 -9.70
C GLU A 120 38.89 2.57 -9.97
N GLN A 121 38.05 2.25 -10.97
CA GLN A 121 36.85 3.03 -11.28
C GLN A 121 35.88 3.07 -10.10
N PHE A 122 35.68 1.93 -9.42
CA PHE A 122 34.84 1.87 -8.24
C PHE A 122 35.37 2.80 -7.15
N THR A 123 36.67 2.72 -6.84
CA THR A 123 37.31 3.54 -5.78
C THR A 123 37.15 5.03 -6.04
N LEU A 124 37.27 5.47 -7.29
CA LEU A 124 37.04 6.86 -7.68
C LEU A 124 35.58 7.29 -7.54
N LEU A 125 34.63 6.37 -7.72
CA LEU A 125 33.20 6.66 -7.73
C LEU A 125 32.50 6.52 -6.37
N VAL A 126 33.11 5.88 -5.37
CA VAL A 126 32.46 5.65 -4.05
C VAL A 126 31.93 6.94 -3.44
N SER A 127 32.72 8.01 -3.43
CA SER A 127 32.30 9.31 -2.90
C SER A 127 31.13 9.92 -3.68
N SER A 128 31.06 9.69 -4.98
CA SER A 128 29.93 10.10 -5.82
C SER A 128 28.67 9.30 -5.49
N PHE A 129 28.81 8.00 -5.21
CA PHE A 129 27.69 7.15 -4.79
C PHE A 129 27.10 7.56 -3.44
N GLU A 130 27.94 7.98 -2.49
CA GLU A 130 27.49 8.51 -1.21
C GLU A 130 26.72 9.83 -1.38
N LYS A 131 27.24 10.75 -2.20
CA LYS A 131 26.53 12.00 -2.53
C LYS A 131 25.18 11.75 -3.19
N GLU A 132 25.12 10.80 -4.13
CA GLU A 132 23.86 10.42 -4.77
C GLU A 132 22.87 9.79 -3.77
N LEU A 133 23.37 8.94 -2.86
CA LEU A 133 22.55 8.35 -1.81
C LEU A 133 21.91 9.45 -0.94
N GLU A 134 22.69 10.41 -0.49
CA GLU A 134 22.19 11.55 0.30
C GLU A 134 21.13 12.37 -0.45
N ALA A 135 21.38 12.65 -1.73
CA ALA A 135 20.43 13.37 -2.58
C ALA A 135 19.10 12.61 -2.67
N ARG A 136 19.13 11.31 -2.95
CA ARG A 136 17.93 10.47 -3.10
C ARG A 136 17.19 10.22 -1.78
N LEU A 137 17.88 10.27 -0.64
CA LEU A 137 17.23 10.21 0.67
C LEU A 137 16.49 11.51 1.00
N LYS A 138 16.95 12.65 0.48
CA LYS A 138 16.32 13.97 0.66
C LYS A 138 15.22 14.26 -0.38
N GLU A 139 15.15 13.50 -1.46
CA GLU A 139 14.12 13.67 -2.48
C GLU A 139 12.70 13.54 -1.89
N PRO A 140 11.80 14.52 -2.14
CA PRO A 140 10.43 14.44 -1.66
C PRO A 140 9.74 13.23 -2.33
N LYS A 141 9.14 12.38 -1.51
CA LYS A 141 8.36 11.24 -2.01
C LYS A 141 7.13 11.79 -2.72
N LYS A 142 6.98 11.48 -4.01
CA LYS A 142 5.75 11.78 -4.75
C LYS A 142 4.57 11.14 -4.02
N GLU A 143 3.65 11.96 -3.53
CA GLU A 143 2.40 11.47 -2.97
C GLU A 143 1.64 10.73 -4.08
N LYS A 144 1.50 9.41 -3.92
CA LYS A 144 0.57 8.68 -4.76
C LYS A 144 -0.81 9.17 -4.38
N VAL A 145 -1.53 9.74 -5.35
CA VAL A 145 -2.95 10.05 -5.20
C VAL A 145 -3.63 8.78 -4.66
N LYS A 146 -4.09 8.84 -3.41
CA LYS A 146 -4.87 7.74 -2.83
C LYS A 146 -6.13 7.67 -3.67
N LYS A 147 -6.26 6.65 -4.53
CA LYS A 147 -7.56 6.31 -5.09
C LYS A 147 -8.50 6.12 -3.90
N MET A 148 -9.58 6.91 -3.83
CA MET A 148 -10.61 6.70 -2.81
C MET A 148 -11.01 5.23 -2.86
N LYS A 149 -10.77 4.53 -1.76
CA LYS A 149 -11.04 3.09 -1.63
C LYS A 149 -12.47 2.82 -1.14
N ASN A 150 -13.29 3.86 -1.04
CA ASN A 150 -14.62 3.76 -0.48
C ASN A 150 -15.58 3.30 -1.57
N LYS A 151 -15.41 2.03 -1.98
CA LYS A 151 -16.40 1.31 -2.78
C LYS A 151 -17.37 0.65 -1.84
N LEU A 152 -18.60 1.16 -1.81
CA LEU A 152 -19.68 0.56 -1.03
C LEU A 152 -20.61 -0.16 -1.99
N LEU A 153 -20.69 -1.48 -1.87
CA LEU A 153 -21.69 -2.28 -2.55
C LEU A 153 -22.92 -2.36 -1.66
N VAL A 154 -24.02 -1.80 -2.13
CA VAL A 154 -25.30 -1.78 -1.42
C VAL A 154 -26.24 -2.78 -2.07
N LYS A 155 -26.78 -3.69 -1.28
CA LYS A 155 -27.79 -4.66 -1.67
C LYS A 155 -29.11 -4.29 -1.01
N VAL A 156 -30.15 -4.09 -1.82
CA VAL A 156 -31.52 -3.82 -1.37
C VAL A 156 -32.34 -5.09 -1.55
N THR A 157 -32.96 -5.58 -0.48
CA THR A 157 -33.73 -6.84 -0.47
C THR A 157 -35.25 -6.66 -0.38
N ALA A 158 -35.74 -5.43 -0.18
CA ALA A 158 -37.16 -5.10 -0.14
C ALA A 158 -37.37 -3.63 -0.56
N PRO A 159 -38.60 -3.20 -0.86
CA PRO A 159 -38.89 -1.80 -1.19
C PRO A 159 -38.30 -0.81 -0.18
N LEU A 160 -37.68 0.25 -0.68
CA LEU A 160 -37.09 1.29 0.16
C LEU A 160 -38.19 2.03 0.92
N THR A 161 -37.97 2.31 2.19
CA THR A 161 -38.84 3.18 2.96
C THR A 161 -38.58 4.65 2.58
N ALA A 162 -39.48 5.55 3.00
CA ALA A 162 -39.27 6.99 2.80
C ALA A 162 -37.99 7.48 3.50
N GLU A 163 -37.73 6.96 4.71
CA GLU A 163 -36.51 7.25 5.48
C GLU A 163 -35.24 6.74 4.76
N ASP A 164 -35.27 5.53 4.20
CA ASP A 164 -34.15 5.00 3.42
C ASP A 164 -33.89 5.87 2.18
N THR A 165 -34.94 6.36 1.54
CA THR A 165 -34.84 7.18 0.32
C THR A 165 -34.21 8.54 0.62
N GLU A 166 -34.65 9.22 1.67
CA GLU A 166 -34.10 10.50 2.11
C GLU A 166 -32.62 10.38 2.53
N TYR A 167 -32.28 9.31 3.27
CA TYR A 167 -30.90 9.05 3.67
C TYR A 167 -29.98 8.81 2.46
N LEU A 168 -30.44 7.99 1.51
CA LEU A 168 -29.68 7.71 0.29
C LEU A 168 -29.51 8.96 -0.57
N GLU A 169 -30.54 9.79 -0.70
CA GLU A 169 -30.47 11.04 -1.46
C GLU A 169 -29.43 12.01 -0.87
N LEU A 170 -29.32 12.08 0.46
CA LEU A 170 -28.41 13.00 1.13
C LEU A 170 -26.93 12.57 1.07
N TYR A 171 -26.65 11.26 1.14
CA TYR A 171 -25.29 10.74 1.38
C TYR A 171 -24.70 9.91 0.22
N MET A 172 -25.43 9.69 -0.87
CA MET A 172 -24.94 8.82 -1.96
C MET A 172 -23.81 9.41 -2.80
N GLU A 173 -23.65 10.73 -2.82
CA GLU A 173 -22.55 11.38 -3.54
C GLU A 173 -21.23 11.36 -2.75
N ASP A 174 -21.27 11.07 -1.44
CA ASP A 174 -20.10 11.10 -0.56
C ASP A 174 -19.13 9.92 -0.79
N TYR A 175 -19.59 8.84 -1.43
CA TYR A 175 -18.77 7.64 -1.68
C TYR A 175 -18.94 7.09 -3.11
N ASP A 176 -18.12 6.12 -3.51
CA ASP A 176 -18.30 5.39 -4.78
C ASP A 176 -19.28 4.24 -4.54
N TRP A 177 -20.59 4.55 -4.59
CA TRP A 177 -21.68 3.59 -4.35
C TRP A 177 -21.95 2.76 -5.60
N LYS A 178 -22.21 1.47 -5.39
CA LYS A 178 -22.86 0.60 -6.36
C LYS A 178 -24.04 -0.11 -5.72
N ILE A 179 -25.24 0.12 -6.23
CA ILE A 179 -26.46 -0.47 -5.70
C ILE A 179 -26.96 -1.63 -6.56
N ARG A 180 -27.44 -2.69 -5.91
CA ARG A 180 -28.09 -3.85 -6.52
C ARG A 180 -29.40 -4.15 -5.81
N PHE A 181 -30.45 -4.38 -6.58
CA PHE A 181 -31.75 -4.81 -6.11
C PHE A 181 -31.85 -6.33 -6.31
N GLU A 182 -31.81 -7.11 -5.23
CA GLU A 182 -31.71 -8.58 -5.25
C GLU A 182 -32.74 -9.22 -4.29
N GLY A 183 -33.95 -8.67 -4.26
CA GLY A 183 -35.06 -9.11 -3.41
C GLY A 183 -36.37 -9.20 -4.17
N ASP A 184 -37.44 -9.53 -3.46
CA ASP A 184 -38.78 -9.63 -4.03
C ASP A 184 -39.43 -8.24 -4.09
N PHE A 185 -39.50 -7.67 -5.29
CA PHE A 185 -40.14 -6.38 -5.56
C PHE A 185 -41.44 -6.59 -6.32
N ALA A 186 -42.43 -5.74 -6.04
CA ALA A 186 -43.67 -5.73 -6.81
C ALA A 186 -43.40 -5.31 -8.27
N PRO A 187 -44.15 -5.83 -9.26
CA PRO A 187 -43.93 -5.51 -10.68
C PRO A 187 -44.03 -4.02 -11.03
N ASP A 188 -44.74 -3.25 -10.21
CA ASP A 188 -44.98 -1.82 -10.33
C ASP A 188 -44.06 -0.96 -9.44
N TYR A 189 -43.08 -1.58 -8.77
CA TYR A 189 -42.14 -0.85 -7.92
C TYR A 189 -41.27 0.11 -8.73
N GLN A 190 -41.36 1.40 -8.41
CA GLN A 190 -40.58 2.45 -9.06
C GLN A 190 -39.28 2.69 -8.29
N VAL A 191 -38.15 2.40 -8.94
CA VAL A 191 -36.82 2.71 -8.39
C VAL A 191 -36.60 4.23 -8.46
N PRO A 192 -36.25 4.90 -7.35
CA PRO A 192 -35.94 6.33 -7.35
C PRO A 192 -34.87 6.70 -8.39
N MET A 193 -35.13 7.74 -9.20
CA MET A 193 -34.29 8.07 -10.36
C MET A 193 -32.83 8.41 -9.98
N PHE A 194 -32.60 9.00 -8.81
CA PHE A 194 -31.25 9.35 -8.37
C PHE A 194 -30.36 8.11 -8.18
N LEU A 195 -30.96 6.96 -7.84
CA LEU A 195 -30.24 5.68 -7.67
C LEU A 195 -29.74 5.09 -8.99
N LEU A 196 -30.36 5.45 -10.12
CA LEU A 196 -30.01 4.92 -11.46
C LEU A 196 -28.58 5.27 -11.88
N LYS A 197 -28.01 6.37 -11.38
CA LYS A 197 -26.62 6.74 -11.65
C LYS A 197 -25.61 5.81 -10.96
N HIS A 198 -26.06 5.07 -9.94
CA HIS A 198 -25.25 4.23 -9.07
C HIS A 198 -25.58 2.74 -9.20
N THR A 199 -26.47 2.36 -10.12
CA THR A 199 -26.78 0.95 -10.37
C THR A 199 -25.56 0.22 -10.92
N ALA A 200 -25.26 -0.93 -10.32
CA ALA A 200 -24.04 -1.71 -10.57
C ALA A 200 -24.02 -2.45 -11.91
#